data_AF-A0A349M1V7-F1
#
_entry.id   AF-A0A349M1V7-F1
#
_cell.length_a   1.000
_cell.length_b   1.000
_cell.length_c   1.000
_cell.angle_alpha   90.00
_cell.angle_beta   90.00
_cell.angle_gamma   90.00
#
_symmetry.space_group_name_H-M   'P 1'
#
loop_
_entity.id
_entity.type
_entity.pdbx_description
1 polymer ?
#
loop_
_entity_poly.entity_id
_entity_poly.type
_entity_poly.pdbx_seq_one_letter_code
_entity_poly.pdbx_strand_id
1 'polypeptide(L)'
;EFALDSIDPLADEIITRSERAMRAAIRELRNGRYENESWSDGFDEPIQIKVAVTIEDEDMFIDFAGSSPQSRWGINVVLNYTYAYASFAIKVAVSPEVPHNAGSFRPVHVTAPLGSILNCVDPAPVASRHMIGHFLPGVIFGALSQALPGRLMACGSDPIWLSVFHGKWPVSHEPFTFSLFQCGGTGARATKDGLNTTGFPSGVAGVPAEVIESLTPLIQYRRELRTDSGGAGTYRGGLGQWTDTGYRGAESWGISALADRTRFPATGLEGGRSGAPGEFVVNNTIRPQPKALTTLAPDDHVQLNLPGGGGYGNPFLRPAALVLHDVVNGYVSLEAAEREYGVVIRYQGRQEQLVRPPELYQLDEAATASLRA
;
A
#
# COMPACT_ATOMS: atom_id res chain seq x y z
N GLU A 1 -27.66 -1.09 37.65
CA GLU A 1 -28.43 -1.30 36.41
C GLU A 1 -28.60 -2.78 36.08
N PHE A 2 -27.53 -3.59 36.06
CA PHE A 2 -27.60 -5.00 35.63
C PHE A 2 -27.44 -6.06 36.73
N ALA A 3 -27.25 -5.67 38.00
CA ALA A 3 -27.06 -6.59 39.14
C ALA A 3 -25.96 -7.66 38.91
N LEU A 4 -24.88 -7.28 38.22
CA LEU A 4 -23.69 -8.11 38.04
C LEU A 4 -22.65 -7.79 39.12
N ASP A 5 -22.06 -8.81 39.73
CA ASP A 5 -21.00 -8.68 40.73
C ASP A 5 -19.61 -8.46 40.10
N SER A 6 -19.44 -8.82 38.83
CA SER A 6 -18.24 -8.56 38.00
C SER A 6 -18.62 -8.49 36.52
N ILE A 7 -17.75 -7.86 35.73
CA ILE A 7 -17.84 -7.83 34.25
C ILE A 7 -17.13 -9.02 33.59
N ASP A 8 -16.34 -9.81 34.33
CA ASP A 8 -15.55 -10.91 33.75
C ASP A 8 -16.42 -11.95 33.01
N PRO A 9 -17.56 -12.44 33.57
CA PRO A 9 -18.40 -13.39 32.83
C PRO A 9 -18.96 -12.82 31.53
N LEU A 10 -19.24 -11.52 31.50
CA LEU A 10 -19.70 -10.84 30.29
C LEU A 10 -18.56 -10.73 29.26
N ALA A 11 -17.35 -10.37 29.70
CA ALA A 11 -16.17 -10.30 28.85
C ALA A 11 -15.83 -11.66 28.24
N ASP A 12 -15.87 -12.73 29.04
CA ASP A 12 -15.63 -14.10 28.60
C ASP A 12 -16.66 -14.57 27.56
N GLU A 13 -17.94 -14.22 27.74
CA GLU A 13 -18.98 -14.54 26.77
C GLU A 13 -18.78 -13.77 25.45
N ILE A 14 -18.37 -12.49 25.51
CA ILE A 14 -18.05 -11.69 24.31
C ILE A 14 -16.88 -12.32 23.55
N ILE A 15 -15.80 -12.69 24.24
CA ILE A 15 -14.61 -13.31 23.66
C ILE A 15 -14.98 -14.68 23.06
N THR A 16 -15.73 -15.50 23.79
CA THR A 16 -16.16 -16.84 23.34
C THR A 16 -17.06 -16.75 22.12
N ARG A 17 -17.96 -15.77 22.05
CA ARG A 17 -18.78 -15.51 20.85
C ARG A 17 -17.94 -15.13 19.65
N SER A 18 -16.95 -14.27 19.83
CA SER A 18 -16.05 -13.87 18.75
C SER A 18 -15.21 -15.03 18.23
N GLU A 19 -14.74 -15.91 19.11
CA GLU A 19 -14.03 -17.15 18.71
C GLU A 19 -14.94 -18.06 17.90
N ARG A 20 -16.13 -18.38 18.42
CA ARG A 20 -17.09 -19.26 17.74
C ARG A 20 -17.50 -18.72 16.37
N ALA A 21 -17.72 -17.42 16.26
CA ALA A 21 -18.08 -16.78 14.99
C ALA A 21 -16.91 -16.82 13.98
N MET A 22 -15.67 -16.62 14.45
CA MET A 22 -14.50 -16.74 13.58
C MET A 22 -14.28 -18.17 13.08
N ARG A 23 -14.34 -19.16 13.97
CA ARG A 23 -14.24 -20.59 13.64
C ARG A 23 -15.32 -21.02 12.63
N ALA A 24 -16.55 -20.57 12.82
CA ALA A 24 -17.65 -20.82 11.88
C ALA A 24 -17.36 -20.24 10.49
N ALA A 25 -16.85 -19.01 10.41
CA ALA A 25 -16.50 -18.37 9.14
C ALA A 25 -15.31 -19.08 8.44
N ILE A 26 -14.32 -19.58 9.19
CA ILE A 26 -13.21 -20.36 8.64
C ILE A 26 -13.72 -21.68 8.04
N ARG A 27 -14.68 -22.34 8.69
CA ARG A 27 -15.27 -23.61 8.24
C ARG A 27 -16.00 -23.53 6.89
N GLU A 28 -16.45 -22.35 6.49
CA GLU A 28 -17.05 -22.13 5.18
C GLU A 28 -16.01 -22.10 4.04
N LEU A 29 -14.73 -21.96 4.38
CA LEU A 29 -13.64 -21.94 3.41
C LEU A 29 -13.26 -23.36 3.01
N ARG A 30 -12.67 -23.49 1.82
CA ARG A 30 -12.13 -24.76 1.36
C ARG A 30 -10.84 -25.08 2.12
N ASN A 31 -10.81 -26.23 2.79
CA ASN A 31 -9.57 -26.77 3.36
C ASN A 31 -8.50 -26.94 2.26
N GLY A 32 -7.26 -26.64 2.61
CA GLY A 32 -6.15 -26.70 1.67
C GLY A 32 -4.97 -25.85 2.11
N ARG A 33 -3.88 -25.96 1.36
CA ARG A 33 -2.68 -25.15 1.53
C ARG A 33 -2.55 -24.20 0.35
N TYR A 34 -2.42 -22.92 0.65
CA TYR A 34 -2.38 -21.84 -0.33
C TYR A 34 -1.10 -21.04 -0.14
N GLU A 35 -0.38 -20.79 -1.22
CA GLU A 35 0.95 -20.18 -1.15
C GLU A 35 1.01 -18.92 -1.99
N ASN A 36 1.82 -17.97 -1.53
CA ASN A 36 2.14 -16.76 -2.28
C ASN A 36 3.48 -16.18 -1.81
N GLU A 37 4.03 -15.29 -2.62
CA GLU A 37 5.23 -14.55 -2.27
C GLU A 37 5.17 -13.09 -2.72
N SER A 38 5.96 -12.25 -2.07
CA SER A 38 6.16 -10.86 -2.46
C SER A 38 7.61 -10.45 -2.19
N TRP A 39 7.98 -9.31 -2.79
CA TRP A 39 9.34 -8.79 -2.76
C TRP A 39 9.33 -7.34 -2.27
N SER A 40 10.11 -7.07 -1.23
CA SER A 40 10.51 -5.71 -0.84
C SER A 40 11.84 -5.40 -1.50
N ASP A 41 12.05 -4.12 -1.83
CA ASP A 41 13.33 -3.65 -2.37
C ASP A 41 14.50 -3.93 -1.40
N GLY A 42 14.21 -4.09 -0.10
CA GLY A 42 15.20 -4.24 0.96
C GLY A 42 16.07 -3.00 1.15
N PHE A 43 17.13 -3.13 1.95
CA PHE A 43 18.12 -2.05 2.14
C PHE A 43 19.35 -2.28 1.25
N ASP A 44 20.08 -3.36 1.49
CA ASP A 44 21.22 -3.75 0.64
C ASP A 44 20.74 -4.63 -0.51
N GLU A 45 19.99 -5.67 -0.17
CA GLU A 45 19.50 -6.71 -1.08
C GLU A 45 17.97 -6.83 -0.95
N PRO A 46 17.26 -7.24 -2.03
CA PRO A 46 15.83 -7.53 -1.97
C PRO A 46 15.47 -8.52 -0.86
N ILE A 47 14.31 -8.31 -0.25
CA ILE A 47 13.76 -9.18 0.79
C ILE A 47 12.59 -9.96 0.19
N GLN A 48 12.69 -11.28 0.21
CA GLN A 48 11.62 -12.18 -0.17
C GLN A 48 10.75 -12.51 1.04
N ILE A 49 9.44 -12.34 0.88
CA ILE A 49 8.44 -12.67 1.88
C ILE A 49 7.57 -13.78 1.30
N LYS A 50 7.65 -14.97 1.91
CA LYS A 50 6.86 -16.14 1.50
C LYS A 50 5.83 -16.46 2.56
N VAL A 51 4.66 -16.88 2.14
CA VAL A 51 3.62 -17.35 3.05
C VAL A 51 2.97 -18.62 2.52
N ALA A 52 2.73 -19.57 3.42
CA ALA A 52 1.81 -20.68 3.23
C ALA A 52 0.67 -20.52 4.25
N VAL A 53 -0.55 -20.46 3.74
CA VAL A 53 -1.77 -20.42 4.56
C VAL A 53 -2.47 -21.77 4.42
N THR A 54 -2.53 -22.54 5.50
CA THR A 54 -3.25 -23.80 5.56
C THR A 54 -4.57 -23.60 6.30
N ILE A 55 -5.68 -24.00 5.68
CA ILE A 55 -7.00 -24.03 6.28
C ILE A 55 -7.32 -25.49 6.62
N GLU A 56 -7.54 -25.77 7.90
CA GLU A 56 -7.88 -27.10 8.41
C GLU A 56 -9.11 -26.99 9.32
N ASP A 57 -10.26 -27.38 8.79
CA ASP A 57 -11.55 -27.39 9.46
C ASP A 57 -11.98 -26.00 9.95
N GLU A 58 -11.63 -25.64 11.18
CA GLU A 58 -11.99 -24.35 11.79
C GLU A 58 -10.78 -23.54 12.27
N ASP A 59 -9.57 -23.99 11.93
CA ASP A 59 -8.30 -23.32 12.24
C ASP A 59 -7.56 -22.92 10.96
N MET A 60 -6.76 -21.85 11.08
CA MET A 60 -5.86 -21.37 10.03
C MET A 60 -4.43 -21.29 10.53
N PHE A 61 -3.51 -21.85 9.76
CA PHE A 61 -2.07 -21.85 10.04
C PHE A 61 -1.35 -21.01 8.99
N ILE A 62 -0.63 -19.99 9.43
CA ILE A 62 0.12 -19.06 8.57
C ILE A 62 1.60 -19.27 8.84
N ASP A 63 2.29 -19.86 7.88
CA ASP A 63 3.72 -20.15 7.98
C ASP A 63 4.52 -19.27 7.01
N PHE A 64 5.50 -18.56 7.56
CA PHE A 64 6.42 -17.70 6.80
C PHE A 64 7.77 -18.36 6.49
N ALA A 65 7.86 -19.70 6.60
CA ALA A 65 9.04 -20.46 6.21
C ALA A 65 9.50 -20.14 4.78
N GLY A 66 10.82 -19.98 4.61
CA GLY A 66 11.43 -19.62 3.33
C GLY A 66 11.48 -18.11 3.03
N SER A 67 10.97 -17.26 3.92
CA SER A 67 11.25 -15.82 3.89
C SER A 67 12.73 -15.53 4.16
N SER A 68 13.23 -14.38 3.68
CA SER A 68 14.64 -13.99 3.81
C SER A 68 15.13 -13.96 5.27
N PRO A 69 16.45 -14.15 5.51
CA PRO A 69 17.04 -13.96 6.84
C PRO A 69 16.89 -12.52 7.32
N GLN A 70 17.04 -12.30 8.64
CA GLN A 70 17.04 -10.97 9.22
C GLN A 70 18.13 -10.07 8.60
N SER A 71 17.82 -8.78 8.50
CA SER A 71 18.72 -7.74 8.03
C SER A 71 19.62 -7.23 9.16
N ARG A 72 20.80 -6.72 8.81
CA ARG A 72 21.61 -5.90 9.71
C ARG A 72 21.01 -4.51 9.99
N TRP A 73 20.04 -4.08 9.19
CA TRP A 73 19.40 -2.77 9.27
C TRP A 73 18.04 -2.82 9.97
N GLY A 74 17.53 -1.66 10.37
CA GLY A 74 16.36 -1.51 11.24
C GLY A 74 15.00 -1.98 10.69
N ILE A 75 14.96 -2.70 9.56
CA ILE A 75 13.72 -3.16 8.90
C ILE A 75 13.18 -4.49 9.45
N ASN A 76 13.86 -5.12 10.41
CA ASN A 76 13.47 -6.41 10.96
C ASN A 76 12.16 -6.37 11.73
N VAL A 77 11.47 -7.52 11.77
CA VAL A 77 10.21 -7.70 12.45
C VAL A 77 10.34 -8.79 13.51
N VAL A 78 9.74 -8.54 14.68
CA VAL A 78 9.59 -9.51 15.78
C VAL A 78 8.29 -10.29 15.61
N LEU A 79 8.26 -11.54 16.09
CA LEU A 79 7.15 -12.46 15.83
C LEU A 79 5.77 -11.93 16.28
N ASN A 80 5.68 -11.18 17.38
CA ASN A 80 4.42 -10.59 17.82
C ASN A 80 3.83 -9.58 16.81
N TYR A 81 4.68 -8.83 16.11
CA TYR A 81 4.26 -7.91 15.05
C TYR A 81 3.80 -8.70 13.81
N THR A 82 4.54 -9.76 13.45
CA THR A 82 4.16 -10.70 12.39
C THR A 82 2.80 -11.32 12.67
N TYR A 83 2.58 -11.80 13.90
CA TYR A 83 1.31 -12.33 14.37
C TYR A 83 0.17 -11.31 14.22
N ALA A 84 0.40 -10.05 14.63
CA ALA A 84 -0.62 -9.01 14.59
C ALA A 84 -1.09 -8.70 13.16
N TYR A 85 -0.17 -8.48 12.21
CA TYR A 85 -0.52 -8.15 10.82
C TYR A 85 -1.05 -9.35 10.03
N ALA A 86 -0.58 -10.57 10.35
CA ALA A 86 -1.14 -11.78 9.77
C ALA A 86 -2.59 -12.02 10.26
N SER A 87 -2.82 -11.88 11.56
CA SER A 87 -4.16 -12.02 12.16
C SER A 87 -5.13 -10.95 11.67
N PHE A 88 -4.66 -9.70 11.50
CA PHE A 88 -5.43 -8.64 10.86
C PHE A 88 -5.86 -9.02 9.45
N ALA A 89 -4.96 -9.58 8.64
CA ALA A 89 -5.27 -10.01 7.28
C ALA A 89 -6.39 -11.06 7.25
N ILE A 90 -6.30 -12.08 8.10
CA ILE A 90 -7.35 -13.11 8.19
C ILE A 90 -8.68 -12.49 8.61
N LYS A 91 -8.66 -11.61 9.60
CA LYS A 91 -9.86 -10.96 10.12
C LYS A 91 -10.62 -10.24 9.00
N VAL A 92 -9.93 -9.39 8.24
CA VAL A 92 -10.58 -8.59 7.19
C VAL A 92 -10.96 -9.43 5.96
N ALA A 93 -10.23 -10.51 5.68
CA ALA A 93 -10.51 -11.41 4.56
C ALA A 93 -11.73 -12.31 4.82
N VAL A 94 -11.80 -12.88 6.02
CA VAL A 94 -12.74 -13.96 6.35
C VAL A 94 -13.97 -13.43 7.06
N SER A 95 -13.80 -12.57 8.07
CA SER A 95 -14.91 -12.17 8.95
C SER A 95 -14.74 -10.75 9.53
N PRO A 96 -14.91 -9.71 8.69
CA PRO A 96 -14.72 -8.31 9.11
C PRO A 96 -15.73 -7.84 10.17
N GLU A 97 -16.93 -8.43 10.19
CA GLU A 97 -18.03 -8.05 11.09
C GLU A 97 -17.91 -8.65 12.51
N VAL A 98 -17.08 -9.69 12.69
CA VAL A 98 -16.89 -10.27 14.02
C VAL A 98 -16.14 -9.24 14.89
N PRO A 99 -16.50 -9.05 16.17
CA PRO A 99 -15.80 -8.10 17.04
C PRO A 99 -14.29 -8.37 17.11
N HIS A 100 -13.50 -7.30 17.22
CA HIS A 100 -12.05 -7.37 17.32
C HIS A 100 -11.63 -7.60 18.77
N ASN A 101 -11.34 -8.84 19.12
CA ASN A 101 -10.81 -9.22 20.43
C ASN A 101 -10.00 -10.53 20.34
N ALA A 102 -9.39 -10.93 21.46
CA ALA A 102 -8.55 -12.13 21.54
C ALA A 102 -9.24 -13.40 21.02
N GLY A 103 -10.55 -13.54 21.22
CA GLY A 103 -11.31 -14.71 20.76
C GLY A 103 -11.27 -14.86 19.25
N SER A 104 -11.39 -13.75 18.52
CA SER A 104 -11.33 -13.77 17.05
C SER A 104 -9.96 -14.12 16.45
N PHE A 105 -8.91 -14.20 17.27
CA PHE A 105 -7.56 -14.58 16.84
C PHE A 105 -7.13 -15.96 17.33
N ARG A 106 -7.88 -16.58 18.26
CA ARG A 106 -7.61 -17.93 18.76
C ARG A 106 -7.51 -19.01 17.67
N PRO A 107 -8.32 -19.00 16.58
CA PRO A 107 -8.18 -20.00 15.52
C PRO A 107 -7.08 -19.66 14.50
N VAL A 108 -6.29 -18.60 14.71
CA VAL A 108 -5.24 -18.16 13.79
C VAL A 108 -3.87 -18.38 14.43
N HIS A 109 -3.10 -19.29 13.84
CA HIS A 109 -1.77 -19.69 14.30
C HIS A 109 -0.73 -19.15 13.34
N VAL A 110 0.32 -18.49 13.85
CA VAL A 110 1.34 -17.83 13.00
C VAL A 110 2.74 -18.29 13.39
N THR A 111 3.52 -18.72 12.40
CA THR A 111 4.91 -19.16 12.57
C THR A 111 5.84 -18.47 11.59
N ALA A 112 7.08 -18.24 12.02
CA ALA A 112 8.17 -17.79 11.17
C ALA A 112 9.50 -18.33 11.71
N PRO A 113 10.46 -18.73 10.86
CA PRO A 113 11.74 -19.25 11.32
C PRO A 113 12.48 -18.25 12.21
N LEU A 114 13.04 -18.70 13.34
CA LEU A 114 13.86 -17.87 14.21
C LEU A 114 15.08 -17.35 13.44
N GLY A 115 15.35 -16.04 13.50
CA GLY A 115 16.40 -15.39 12.73
C GLY A 115 16.00 -14.99 11.30
N SER A 116 14.74 -15.16 10.92
CA SER A 116 14.19 -14.62 9.67
C SER A 116 13.80 -13.15 9.80
N ILE A 117 13.56 -12.48 8.67
CA ILE A 117 13.11 -11.08 8.62
C ILE A 117 11.78 -10.85 9.37
N LEU A 118 10.98 -11.91 9.56
CA LEU A 118 9.68 -11.90 10.24
C LEU A 118 9.69 -12.44 11.68
N ASN A 119 10.84 -12.92 12.15
CA ASN A 119 11.06 -13.39 13.52
C ASN A 119 12.54 -13.25 13.89
N CYS A 120 13.01 -12.01 13.91
CA CYS A 120 14.40 -11.69 14.18
C CYS A 120 14.78 -11.98 15.64
N VAL A 121 16.09 -12.16 15.88
CA VAL A 121 16.66 -12.36 17.22
C VAL A 121 17.39 -11.12 17.70
N ASP A 122 17.33 -10.88 19.02
CA ASP A 122 18.18 -9.88 19.67
C ASP A 122 19.67 -10.12 19.34
N PRO A 123 20.48 -9.08 19.04
CA PRO A 123 20.19 -7.63 19.11
C PRO A 123 19.79 -6.99 17.77
N ALA A 124 19.09 -7.70 16.88
CA ALA A 124 18.70 -7.15 15.57
C ALA A 124 17.85 -5.87 15.72
N PRO A 125 18.13 -4.81 14.91
CA PRO A 125 17.40 -3.55 15.01
C PRO A 125 16.00 -3.63 14.35
N VAL A 126 14.99 -3.04 15.00
CA VAL A 126 13.54 -3.18 14.65
C VAL A 126 12.79 -1.84 14.51
N ALA A 127 13.52 -0.73 14.34
CA ALA A 127 12.94 0.63 14.34
C ALA A 127 11.94 0.88 13.19
N SER A 128 12.23 0.37 11.99
CA SER A 128 11.46 0.56 10.76
C SER A 128 10.72 -0.72 10.33
N ARG A 129 10.26 -1.53 11.29
CA ARG A 129 9.56 -2.81 11.06
C ARG A 129 8.35 -2.73 10.12
N HIS A 130 7.70 -1.58 10.03
CA HIS A 130 6.56 -1.35 9.12
C HIS A 130 6.94 -1.55 7.64
N MET A 131 8.22 -1.34 7.30
CA MET A 131 8.74 -1.53 5.94
C MET A 131 8.56 -2.96 5.44
N ILE A 132 8.60 -3.95 6.33
CA ILE A 132 8.36 -5.35 5.99
C ILE A 132 6.96 -5.77 6.44
N GLY A 133 6.58 -5.36 7.64
CA GLY A 133 5.32 -5.74 8.27
C GLY A 133 4.06 -5.38 7.48
N HIS A 134 4.07 -4.30 6.70
CA HIS A 134 2.93 -3.89 5.88
C HIS A 134 2.69 -4.76 4.64
N PHE A 135 3.66 -5.58 4.22
CA PHE A 135 3.49 -6.53 3.11
C PHE A 135 2.63 -7.74 3.52
N LEU A 136 2.53 -8.03 4.82
CA LEU A 136 1.90 -9.27 5.32
C LEU A 136 0.43 -9.41 4.88
N PRO A 137 -0.43 -8.38 4.99
CA PRO A 137 -1.79 -8.50 4.49
C PRO A 137 -1.87 -8.76 2.99
N GLY A 138 -1.06 -8.05 2.19
CA GLY A 138 -1.03 -8.22 0.73
C GLY A 138 -0.59 -9.63 0.32
N VAL A 139 0.48 -10.16 0.91
CA VAL A 139 0.98 -11.51 0.57
C VAL A 139 -0.01 -12.59 1.01
N ILE A 140 -0.64 -12.44 2.18
CA ILE A 140 -1.69 -13.36 2.67
C ILE A 140 -2.92 -13.30 1.77
N PHE A 141 -3.35 -12.11 1.32
CA PHE A 141 -4.46 -12.00 0.39
C PHE A 141 -4.19 -12.69 -0.94
N GLY A 142 -2.98 -12.58 -1.47
CA GLY A 142 -2.62 -13.30 -2.70
C GLY A 142 -2.56 -14.82 -2.51
N ALA A 143 -2.26 -15.33 -1.32
CA ALA A 143 -2.39 -16.76 -1.03
C ALA A 143 -3.89 -17.15 -0.98
N LEU A 144 -4.67 -16.41 -0.19
CA LEU A 144 -6.08 -16.68 0.03
C LEU A 144 -6.98 -16.40 -1.18
N SER A 145 -6.53 -15.67 -2.20
CA SER A 145 -7.34 -15.41 -3.40
C SER A 145 -7.73 -16.70 -4.13
N GLN A 146 -6.96 -17.77 -3.93
CA GLN A 146 -7.26 -19.11 -4.45
C GLN A 146 -8.42 -19.79 -3.68
N ALA A 147 -8.57 -19.49 -2.39
CA ALA A 147 -9.66 -19.99 -1.54
C ALA A 147 -10.90 -19.06 -1.57
N LEU A 148 -10.67 -17.77 -1.86
CA LEU A 148 -11.64 -16.67 -1.82
C LEU A 148 -11.62 -15.87 -3.13
N PRO A 149 -11.85 -16.51 -4.29
CA PRO A 149 -11.84 -15.83 -5.58
C PRO A 149 -12.91 -14.73 -5.62
N GLY A 150 -12.60 -13.59 -6.22
CA GLY A 150 -13.57 -12.49 -6.30
C GLY A 150 -13.85 -11.75 -4.98
N ARG A 151 -13.11 -12.00 -3.89
CA ARG A 151 -13.37 -11.36 -2.59
C ARG A 151 -12.24 -10.47 -2.08
N LEU A 152 -10.99 -10.77 -2.44
CA LEU A 152 -9.82 -10.10 -1.90
C LEU A 152 -9.33 -8.98 -2.81
N MET A 153 -8.56 -8.06 -2.25
CA MET A 153 -7.97 -6.95 -3.00
C MET A 153 -6.62 -7.35 -3.59
N ALA A 154 -6.23 -6.70 -4.69
CA ALA A 154 -4.87 -6.74 -5.22
C ALA A 154 -3.87 -6.10 -4.24
N CYS A 155 -2.57 -6.25 -4.51
CA CYS A 155 -1.53 -5.63 -3.68
C CYS A 155 -1.61 -4.10 -3.74
N GLY A 156 -1.35 -3.44 -2.61
CA GLY A 156 -1.27 -1.99 -2.53
C GLY A 156 0.16 -1.49 -2.71
N SER A 157 0.32 -0.18 -2.58
CA SER A 157 1.61 0.51 -2.47
C SER A 157 2.36 0.23 -1.16
N ASP A 158 1.89 -0.73 -0.36
CA ASP A 158 2.56 -1.15 0.88
C ASP A 158 4.06 -1.38 0.65
N PRO A 159 4.92 -0.89 1.56
CA PRO A 159 4.62 -0.23 2.82
C PRO A 159 4.30 1.26 2.63
N ILE A 160 3.55 1.83 3.57
CA ILE A 160 3.46 3.29 3.74
C ILE A 160 4.86 3.86 3.95
N TRP A 161 5.23 4.89 3.19
CA TRP A 161 6.53 5.54 3.31
C TRP A 161 6.54 6.48 4.51
N LEU A 162 7.58 6.36 5.34
CA LEU A 162 7.84 7.26 6.46
C LEU A 162 9.05 8.14 6.10
N SER A 163 8.75 9.37 5.72
CA SER A 163 9.76 10.37 5.41
C SER A 163 10.12 11.16 6.67
N VAL A 164 11.37 11.10 7.08
CA VAL A 164 11.90 11.86 8.21
C VAL A 164 12.79 12.97 7.67
N PHE A 165 12.30 14.19 7.76
CA PHE A 165 13.03 15.41 7.39
C PHE A 165 13.76 15.97 8.59
N HIS A 166 14.96 16.52 8.38
CA HIS A 166 15.72 17.20 9.42
C HIS A 166 16.49 18.38 8.84
N GLY A 167 16.78 19.36 9.69
CA GLY A 167 17.49 20.59 9.32
C GLY A 167 17.38 21.61 10.44
N LYS A 168 17.38 22.91 10.10
CA LYS A 168 17.28 24.00 11.08
C LYS A 168 16.31 25.09 10.65
N TRP A 169 15.77 25.82 11.61
CA TRP A 169 14.96 27.00 11.31
C TRP A 169 15.82 28.14 10.74
N PRO A 170 15.38 28.87 9.68
CA PRO A 170 16.22 29.87 9.01
C PRO A 170 16.64 31.06 9.88
N VAL A 171 15.80 31.44 10.86
CA VAL A 171 16.04 32.62 11.73
C VAL A 171 16.62 32.22 13.08
N SER A 172 16.04 31.21 13.75
CA SER A 172 16.48 30.80 15.09
C SER A 172 17.66 29.81 15.07
N HIS A 173 17.93 29.18 13.93
CA HIS A 173 18.90 28.07 13.78
C HIS A 173 18.65 26.87 14.69
N GLU A 174 17.46 26.79 15.32
CA GLU A 174 17.07 25.64 16.12
C GLU A 174 16.87 24.41 15.22
N PRO A 175 17.31 23.22 15.65
CA PRO A 175 17.12 22.00 14.88
C PRO A 175 15.64 21.64 14.80
N PHE A 176 15.21 21.11 13.65
CA PHE A 176 13.90 20.48 13.52
C PHE A 176 14.05 19.03 13.06
N THR A 177 13.07 18.21 13.41
CA THR A 177 12.86 16.89 12.83
C THR A 177 11.36 16.71 12.62
N PHE A 178 10.97 16.28 11.43
CA PHE A 178 9.57 16.13 11.07
C PHE A 178 9.35 14.80 10.37
N SER A 179 8.43 14.00 10.91
CA SER A 179 8.05 12.71 10.36
C SER A 179 6.73 12.83 9.62
N LEU A 180 6.73 12.43 8.36
CA LEU A 180 5.55 12.46 7.49
C LEU A 180 5.26 11.06 6.95
N PHE A 181 4.05 10.57 7.19
CA PHE A 181 3.55 9.38 6.52
C PHE A 181 2.96 9.76 5.16
N GLN A 182 3.44 9.09 4.12
CA GLN A 182 2.99 9.28 2.74
C GLN A 182 2.43 7.99 2.18
N CYS A 183 1.23 8.08 1.61
CA CYS A 183 0.45 6.92 1.17
C CYS A 183 0.31 6.92 -0.34
N GLY A 184 0.72 5.82 -0.97
CA GLY A 184 0.43 5.56 -2.38
C GLY A 184 -0.98 5.02 -2.59
N GLY A 185 -1.19 4.36 -3.71
CA GLY A 185 -2.46 3.73 -4.04
C GLY A 185 -2.71 2.42 -3.28
N THR A 186 -3.97 2.15 -2.93
CA THR A 186 -4.38 0.80 -2.48
C THR A 186 -4.67 -0.11 -3.68
N GLY A 187 -4.59 -1.43 -3.50
CA GLY A 187 -4.97 -2.36 -4.57
C GLY A 187 -6.45 -2.30 -4.90
N ALA A 188 -6.78 -2.60 -6.16
CA ALA A 188 -8.16 -2.73 -6.60
C ALA A 188 -8.87 -3.90 -5.90
N ARG A 189 -10.17 -3.76 -5.70
CA ARG A 189 -11.05 -4.82 -5.17
C ARG A 189 -11.77 -5.49 -6.31
N ALA A 190 -12.25 -6.70 -6.09
CA ALA A 190 -13.03 -7.45 -7.08
C ALA A 190 -14.32 -6.76 -7.56
N THR A 191 -14.75 -5.70 -6.88
CA THR A 191 -15.98 -4.95 -7.19
C THR A 191 -15.78 -3.44 -7.33
N LYS A 192 -14.58 -2.91 -7.04
CA LYS A 192 -14.33 -1.46 -6.97
C LYS A 192 -12.87 -1.12 -7.22
N ASP A 193 -12.62 0.04 -7.82
CA ASP A 193 -11.28 0.60 -7.96
C ASP A 193 -10.59 0.79 -6.60
N GLY A 194 -9.26 0.71 -6.59
CA GLY A 194 -8.45 1.01 -5.43
C GLY A 194 -8.61 2.47 -5.01
N LEU A 195 -8.57 2.72 -3.72
CA LEU A 195 -8.54 4.08 -3.17
C LEU A 195 -7.21 4.74 -3.50
N ASN A 196 -7.27 5.93 -4.08
CA ASN A 196 -6.11 6.75 -4.38
C ASN A 196 -5.49 7.25 -3.06
N THR A 197 -4.16 7.23 -2.97
CA THR A 197 -3.39 7.91 -1.91
C THR A 197 -3.88 7.62 -0.49
N THR A 198 -4.22 6.38 -0.21
CA THR A 198 -4.89 5.96 1.02
C THR A 198 -4.02 4.96 1.76
N GLY A 199 -3.81 5.22 3.06
CA GLY A 199 -3.05 4.32 3.92
C GLY A 199 -3.73 2.96 4.03
N PHE A 200 -2.98 1.91 3.69
CA PHE A 200 -3.30 0.53 4.00
C PHE A 200 -1.96 -0.18 4.25
N PRO A 201 -1.86 -1.12 5.19
CA PRO A 201 -2.88 -1.57 6.16
C PRO A 201 -3.09 -0.68 7.38
N SER A 202 -2.45 0.50 7.46
CA SER A 202 -2.60 1.43 8.59
C SER A 202 -3.58 2.57 8.28
N GLY A 203 -4.38 2.98 9.27
CA GLY A 203 -5.39 4.03 9.16
C GLY A 203 -4.83 5.45 9.31
N VAL A 204 -3.77 5.79 8.57
CA VAL A 204 -3.16 7.13 8.57
C VAL A 204 -3.81 8.04 7.52
N ALA A 205 -3.95 9.32 7.86
CA ALA A 205 -4.42 10.36 6.96
C ALA A 205 -3.27 11.28 6.54
N GLY A 206 -3.37 11.86 5.35
CA GLY A 206 -2.37 12.81 4.87
C GLY A 206 -2.40 14.11 5.67
N VAL A 207 -1.23 14.65 6.00
CA VAL A 207 -1.09 15.94 6.69
C VAL A 207 -1.31 17.09 5.69
N PRO A 208 -2.11 18.13 5.99
CA PRO A 208 -2.27 19.29 5.09
C PRO A 208 -0.95 20.02 4.82
N ALA A 209 -0.79 20.58 3.63
CA ALA A 209 0.42 21.32 3.27
C ALA A 209 0.66 22.51 4.21
N GLU A 210 -0.39 23.27 4.58
CA GLU A 210 -0.26 24.42 5.47
C GLU A 210 0.27 24.02 6.86
N VAL A 211 -0.06 22.82 7.35
CA VAL A 211 0.44 22.31 8.63
C VAL A 211 1.93 21.97 8.52
N ILE A 212 2.36 21.33 7.43
CA ILE A 212 3.77 21.02 7.18
C ILE A 212 4.58 22.32 7.11
N GLU A 213 4.13 23.30 6.33
CA GLU A 213 4.85 24.57 6.10
C GLU A 213 4.81 25.53 7.30
N SER A 214 3.86 25.35 8.22
CA SER A 214 3.78 26.13 9.46
C SER A 214 4.66 25.56 10.57
N LEU A 215 4.80 24.23 10.62
CA LEU A 215 5.55 23.52 11.67
C LEU A 215 7.00 23.22 11.27
N THR A 216 7.38 23.49 10.02
CA THR A 216 8.72 23.23 9.51
C THR A 216 9.17 24.31 8.53
N PRO A 217 10.48 24.42 8.25
CA PRO A 217 10.97 25.25 7.16
C PRO A 217 10.78 24.64 5.76
N LEU A 218 10.05 23.54 5.63
CA LEU A 218 9.78 22.91 4.34
C LEU A 218 8.73 23.70 3.54
N ILE A 219 8.78 23.58 2.22
CA ILE A 219 7.74 24.08 1.30
C ILE A 219 7.24 22.93 0.44
N GLN A 220 5.93 22.75 0.34
CA GLN A 220 5.31 21.77 -0.54
C GLN A 220 4.92 22.43 -1.87
N TYR A 221 5.82 22.39 -2.86
CA TYR A 221 5.58 22.98 -4.18
C TYR A 221 4.57 22.20 -5.02
N ARG A 222 4.56 20.87 -4.86
CA ARG A 222 3.65 19.99 -5.60
C ARG A 222 3.14 18.87 -4.72
N ARG A 223 1.84 18.59 -4.82
CA ARG A 223 1.20 17.38 -4.28
C ARG A 223 -0.05 17.05 -5.08
N GLU A 224 0.09 16.10 -5.99
CA GLU A 224 -0.94 15.76 -6.97
C GLU A 224 -1.11 14.26 -7.09
N LEU A 225 -2.25 13.81 -7.62
CA LEU A 225 -2.40 12.41 -8.01
C LEU A 225 -1.45 12.09 -9.16
N ARG A 226 -0.81 10.91 -9.08
CA ARG A 226 0.09 10.43 -10.10
C ARG A 226 -0.69 9.71 -11.20
N THR A 227 -1.07 10.44 -12.25
CA THR A 227 -1.70 9.87 -13.46
C THR A 227 -0.95 8.63 -13.94
N ASP A 228 -1.69 7.60 -14.35
CA ASP A 228 -1.19 6.30 -14.83
C ASP A 228 -0.46 5.44 -13.80
N SER A 229 -0.38 5.84 -12.53
CA SER A 229 0.30 5.01 -11.53
C SER A 229 -0.49 3.80 -11.06
N GLY A 230 -1.82 3.86 -11.10
CA GLY A 230 -2.68 2.75 -10.67
C GLY A 230 -2.67 1.63 -11.71
N GLY A 231 -2.45 0.40 -11.25
CA GLY A 231 -2.42 -0.77 -12.13
C GLY A 231 -3.74 -0.94 -12.88
N ALA A 232 -3.67 -1.17 -14.19
CA ALA A 232 -4.85 -1.33 -15.01
C ALA A 232 -5.56 -2.66 -14.70
N GLY A 233 -6.88 -2.66 -14.75
CA GLY A 233 -7.71 -3.84 -14.58
C GLY A 233 -9.16 -3.53 -14.93
N THR A 234 -10.05 -4.52 -14.85
CA THR A 234 -11.50 -4.25 -14.82
C THR A 234 -11.79 -3.18 -13.76
N TYR A 235 -11.14 -3.33 -12.60
CA TYR A 235 -11.01 -2.31 -11.58
C TYR A 235 -9.56 -1.83 -11.48
N ARG A 236 -9.37 -0.52 -11.52
CA ARG A 236 -8.06 0.14 -11.51
C ARG A 236 -7.50 0.19 -10.10
N GLY A 237 -6.20 -0.05 -9.94
CA GLY A 237 -5.51 0.19 -8.68
C GLY A 237 -5.53 1.68 -8.29
N GLY A 238 -5.45 1.99 -7.00
CA GLY A 238 -5.37 3.36 -6.54
C GLY A 238 -4.12 4.06 -7.08
N LEU A 239 -4.23 5.37 -7.31
CA LEU A 239 -3.09 6.18 -7.74
C LEU A 239 -2.17 6.53 -6.56
N GLY A 240 -0.88 6.66 -6.86
CA GLY A 240 0.11 7.29 -6.01
C GLY A 240 0.08 8.83 -6.11
N GLN A 241 1.16 9.47 -5.69
CA GLN A 241 1.29 10.93 -5.64
C GLN A 241 2.54 11.40 -6.35
N TRP A 242 2.44 12.50 -7.10
CA TRP A 242 3.60 13.35 -7.41
C TRP A 242 3.80 14.29 -6.22
N THR A 243 5.03 14.37 -5.70
CA THR A 243 5.38 15.34 -4.66
C THR A 243 6.62 16.11 -5.05
N ASP A 244 6.69 17.37 -4.60
CA ASP A 244 7.88 18.20 -4.71
C ASP A 244 8.01 19.04 -3.44
N THR A 245 9.11 18.87 -2.72
CA THR A 245 9.37 19.49 -1.42
C THR A 245 10.72 20.18 -1.44
N GLY A 246 10.74 21.47 -1.12
CA GLY A 246 11.97 22.24 -0.94
C GLY A 246 12.10 22.77 0.49
N TYR A 247 13.07 23.66 0.69
CA TYR A 247 13.46 24.13 2.01
C TYR A 247 13.72 25.65 2.02
N ARG A 248 13.24 26.34 3.07
CA ARG A 248 13.36 27.81 3.22
C ARG A 248 14.69 28.28 3.82
N GLY A 249 15.49 27.37 4.37
CA GLY A 249 16.73 27.72 5.07
C GLY A 249 17.93 27.78 4.14
N ALA A 250 18.98 28.47 4.58
CA ALA A 250 20.25 28.60 3.85
C ALA A 250 21.29 27.53 4.25
N GLU A 251 20.98 26.66 5.21
CA GLU A 251 21.86 25.57 5.66
C GLU A 251 21.50 24.23 4.99
N SER A 252 22.41 23.26 5.04
CA SER A 252 22.09 21.90 4.60
C SER A 252 20.95 21.31 5.42
N TRP A 253 20.10 20.53 4.76
CA TRP A 253 19.00 19.79 5.37
C TRP A 253 19.09 18.32 4.90
N GLY A 254 18.13 17.50 5.26
CA GLY A 254 18.16 16.12 4.80
C GLY A 254 16.87 15.36 5.04
N ILE A 255 16.85 14.16 4.46
CA ILE A 255 15.71 13.27 4.47
C ILE A 255 16.17 11.82 4.60
N SER A 256 15.45 11.05 5.40
CA SER A 256 15.37 9.59 5.27
C SER A 256 13.98 9.24 4.76
N ALA A 257 13.87 8.79 3.51
CA ALA A 257 12.57 8.60 2.85
C ALA A 257 11.89 7.27 3.23
N LEU A 258 12.68 6.28 3.66
CA LEU A 258 12.23 4.90 3.89
C LEU A 258 11.31 4.41 2.76
N ALA A 259 11.77 4.56 1.52
CA ALA A 259 11.00 4.21 0.34
C ALA A 259 11.18 2.72 -0.05
N ASP A 260 10.12 2.13 -0.57
CA ASP A 260 10.03 0.76 -1.10
C ASP A 260 9.09 0.72 -2.32
N ARG A 261 8.94 -0.44 -2.96
CA ARG A 261 8.20 -0.59 -4.23
C ARG A 261 8.78 0.28 -5.37
N THR A 262 10.07 0.61 -5.30
CA THR A 262 10.82 1.33 -6.34
C THR A 262 11.37 0.37 -7.40
N ARG A 263 11.63 -0.89 -7.03
CA ARG A 263 12.07 -1.96 -7.94
C ARG A 263 10.98 -3.01 -8.15
N PHE A 264 10.27 -3.38 -7.08
CA PHE A 264 9.20 -4.39 -7.11
C PHE A 264 7.83 -3.73 -6.92
N PRO A 265 7.12 -3.34 -7.99
CA PRO A 265 5.85 -2.64 -7.87
C PRO A 265 4.74 -3.51 -7.27
N ALA A 266 3.65 -2.86 -6.84
CA ALA A 266 2.45 -3.54 -6.39
C ALA A 266 1.85 -4.40 -7.52
N THR A 267 1.70 -5.70 -7.30
CA THR A 267 1.21 -6.63 -8.31
C THR A 267 -0.31 -6.60 -8.43
N GLY A 268 -0.81 -6.73 -9.66
CA GLY A 268 -2.24 -6.93 -9.91
C GLY A 268 -2.72 -8.33 -9.50
N LEU A 269 -4.04 -8.52 -9.52
CA LEU A 269 -4.71 -9.78 -9.15
C LEU A 269 -5.71 -10.19 -10.23
N GLU A 270 -5.89 -11.50 -10.43
CA GLU A 270 -6.84 -12.10 -11.39
C GLU A 270 -6.77 -11.47 -12.81
N GLY A 271 -5.55 -11.22 -13.31
CA GLY A 271 -5.32 -10.63 -14.64
C GLY A 271 -5.19 -9.10 -14.66
N GLY A 272 -5.29 -8.45 -13.51
CA GLY A 272 -4.92 -7.04 -13.36
C GLY A 272 -3.41 -6.83 -13.53
N ARG A 273 -3.03 -5.65 -14.03
CA ARG A 273 -1.64 -5.21 -14.20
C ARG A 273 -1.09 -4.62 -12.91
N SER A 274 0.24 -4.64 -12.78
CA SER A 274 0.94 -3.99 -11.67
C SER A 274 0.79 -2.48 -11.71
N GLY A 275 0.84 -1.84 -10.53
CA GLY A 275 0.95 -0.38 -10.44
C GLY A 275 2.33 0.12 -10.87
N ALA A 276 2.47 1.43 -11.05
CA ALA A 276 3.76 2.06 -11.29
C ALA A 276 4.64 2.02 -10.02
N PRO A 277 5.96 1.81 -10.17
CA PRO A 277 6.89 1.81 -9.05
C PRO A 277 7.03 3.21 -8.45
N GLY A 278 7.36 3.28 -7.17
CA GLY A 278 7.69 4.53 -6.50
C GLY A 278 9.06 5.07 -6.94
N GLU A 279 9.29 6.36 -6.73
CA GLU A 279 10.57 6.99 -7.04
C GLU A 279 10.98 7.95 -5.92
N PHE A 280 12.25 7.90 -5.54
CA PHE A 280 12.90 8.94 -4.74
C PHE A 280 13.93 9.64 -5.63
N VAL A 281 13.71 10.93 -5.88
CA VAL A 281 14.53 11.75 -6.77
C VAL A 281 14.86 13.07 -6.09
N VAL A 282 16.07 13.55 -6.31
CA VAL A 282 16.53 14.90 -5.92
C VAL A 282 16.84 15.68 -7.20
N ASN A 283 16.32 16.90 -7.29
CA ASN A 283 16.48 17.80 -8.44
C ASN A 283 16.15 17.10 -9.77
N ASN A 284 15.14 16.23 -9.80
CA ASN A 284 14.70 15.45 -10.97
C ASN A 284 15.77 14.57 -11.65
N THR A 285 16.95 14.42 -11.06
CA THR A 285 18.12 13.83 -11.74
C THR A 285 18.83 12.79 -10.88
N ILE A 286 18.99 13.06 -9.59
CA ILE A 286 19.73 12.19 -8.67
C ILE A 286 18.75 11.21 -8.04
N ARG A 287 19.09 9.92 -8.01
CA ARG A 287 18.30 8.88 -7.34
C ARG A 287 19.09 8.33 -6.14
N PRO A 288 18.87 8.84 -4.92
CA PRO A 288 19.59 8.38 -3.74
C PRO A 288 19.18 6.96 -3.34
N GLN A 289 19.91 6.38 -2.39
CA GLN A 289 19.51 5.10 -1.81
C GLN A 289 18.18 5.29 -1.03
N PRO A 290 17.10 4.56 -1.35
CA PRO A 290 15.73 4.82 -0.84
C PRO A 290 15.51 4.84 0.68
N LYS A 291 16.37 4.17 1.44
CA LYS A 291 16.26 3.94 2.89
C LYS A 291 17.43 4.52 3.69
N ALA A 292 18.39 5.17 3.03
CA ALA A 292 19.53 5.82 3.67
C ALA A 292 19.23 7.29 3.98
N LEU A 293 20.04 7.87 4.86
CA LEU A 293 20.02 9.32 5.09
C LEU A 293 20.61 10.03 3.87
N THR A 294 19.88 10.99 3.32
CA THR A 294 20.33 11.83 2.22
C THR A 294 20.49 13.26 2.72
N THR A 295 21.71 13.79 2.65
CA THR A 295 22.00 15.21 2.91
C THR A 295 21.75 16.01 1.64
N LEU A 296 21.11 17.17 1.80
CA LEU A 296 20.62 18.03 0.73
C LEU A 296 21.20 19.43 0.88
N ALA A 297 21.51 20.06 -0.24
CA ALA A 297 21.86 21.46 -0.30
C ALA A 297 20.63 22.35 -0.07
N PRO A 298 20.81 23.62 0.34
CA PRO A 298 19.70 24.54 0.63
C PRO A 298 18.65 24.64 -0.49
N ASP A 299 19.11 24.72 -1.74
CA ASP A 299 18.26 24.91 -2.92
C ASP A 299 17.79 23.59 -3.57
N ASP A 300 18.12 22.44 -2.97
CA ASP A 300 17.68 21.16 -3.50
C ASP A 300 16.17 20.98 -3.32
N HIS A 301 15.57 20.26 -4.27
CA HIS A 301 14.18 19.82 -4.24
C HIS A 301 14.11 18.30 -4.20
N VAL A 302 13.26 17.77 -3.33
CA VAL A 302 13.02 16.34 -3.16
C VAL A 302 11.67 15.96 -3.74
N GLN A 303 11.69 15.01 -4.68
CA GLN A 303 10.50 14.37 -5.23
C GLN A 303 10.37 12.94 -4.69
N LEU A 304 9.29 12.70 -3.95
CA LEU A 304 8.86 11.37 -3.50
C LEU A 304 7.62 10.99 -4.29
N ASN A 305 7.83 10.30 -5.41
CA ASN A 305 6.76 9.92 -6.33
C ASN A 305 6.22 8.57 -5.87
N LEU A 306 5.08 8.57 -5.19
CA LEU A 306 4.58 7.38 -4.52
C LEU A 306 4.11 6.31 -5.53
N PRO A 307 4.19 5.02 -5.17
CA PRO A 307 3.72 3.93 -6.02
C PRO A 307 2.20 3.92 -6.13
N GLY A 308 1.69 3.34 -7.21
CA GLY A 308 0.27 2.98 -7.31
C GLY A 308 -0.01 1.56 -6.81
N GLY A 309 -1.28 1.25 -6.59
CA GLY A 309 -1.73 -0.10 -6.26
C GLY A 309 -1.91 -0.97 -7.50
N GLY A 310 -1.94 -2.29 -7.34
CA GLY A 310 -2.23 -3.24 -8.41
C GLY A 310 -3.69 -3.19 -8.88
N GLY A 311 -3.93 -3.47 -10.16
CA GLY A 311 -5.26 -3.60 -10.75
C GLY A 311 -5.90 -4.95 -10.46
N TYR A 312 -7.20 -5.07 -10.77
CA TYR A 312 -7.96 -6.31 -10.61
C TYR A 312 -8.70 -6.67 -11.90
N GLY A 313 -8.57 -7.91 -12.36
CA GLY A 313 -9.29 -8.38 -13.55
C GLY A 313 -8.66 -7.89 -14.87
N ASN A 314 -9.14 -8.42 -16.00
CA ASN A 314 -8.67 -8.02 -17.32
C ASN A 314 -9.03 -6.55 -17.65
N PRO A 315 -8.05 -5.65 -17.90
CA PRO A 315 -8.29 -4.26 -18.28
C PRO A 315 -9.25 -4.06 -19.45
N PHE A 316 -9.26 -4.95 -20.43
CA PHE A 316 -10.09 -4.85 -21.63
C PHE A 316 -11.58 -5.08 -21.32
N LEU A 317 -11.90 -5.63 -20.14
CA LEU A 317 -13.26 -5.79 -19.64
C LEU A 317 -13.76 -4.57 -18.85
N ARG A 318 -12.91 -3.57 -18.57
CA ARG A 318 -13.37 -2.33 -17.93
C ARG A 318 -14.36 -1.62 -18.85
N PRO A 319 -15.54 -1.18 -18.36
CA PRO A 319 -16.48 -0.40 -19.16
C PRO A 319 -15.82 0.86 -19.74
N ALA A 320 -15.97 1.10 -21.03
CA ALA A 320 -15.34 2.25 -21.71
C ALA A 320 -15.76 3.61 -21.10
N ALA A 321 -16.99 3.71 -20.61
CA ALA A 321 -17.48 4.89 -19.90
C ALA A 321 -16.71 5.17 -18.59
N LEU A 322 -16.27 4.13 -17.87
CA LEU A 322 -15.44 4.31 -16.67
C LEU A 322 -14.01 4.72 -17.03
N VAL A 323 -13.48 4.23 -18.16
CA VAL A 323 -12.18 4.69 -18.68
C VAL A 323 -12.26 6.16 -19.10
N LEU A 324 -13.35 6.58 -19.77
CA LEU A 324 -13.59 7.99 -20.07
C LEU A 324 -13.66 8.83 -18.80
N HIS A 325 -14.35 8.37 -17.76
CA HIS A 325 -14.37 9.03 -16.46
C HIS A 325 -12.97 9.16 -15.86
N ASP A 326 -12.15 8.10 -15.90
CA ASP A 326 -10.77 8.16 -15.42
C ASP A 326 -9.93 9.18 -16.20
N VAL A 327 -10.10 9.27 -17.53
CA VAL A 327 -9.40 10.23 -18.38
C VAL A 327 -9.80 11.68 -18.08
N VAL A 328 -11.10 11.93 -17.94
CA VAL A 328 -11.63 13.25 -17.59
C VAL A 328 -11.09 13.73 -16.23
N ASN A 329 -10.94 12.82 -15.26
CA ASN A 329 -10.41 13.14 -13.93
C ASN A 329 -8.86 13.12 -13.87
N GLY A 330 -8.17 12.86 -14.99
CA GLY A 330 -6.71 12.80 -15.05
C GLY A 330 -6.11 11.61 -14.29
N TYR A 331 -6.89 10.56 -14.02
CA TYR A 331 -6.41 9.33 -13.39
C TYR A 331 -5.66 8.45 -14.37
N VAL A 332 -6.13 8.43 -15.61
CA VAL A 332 -5.57 7.69 -16.74
C VAL A 332 -5.33 8.69 -17.87
N SER A 333 -4.20 8.60 -18.57
CA SER A 333 -3.92 9.42 -19.76
C SER A 333 -4.67 8.91 -20.99
N LEU A 334 -4.74 9.72 -22.05
CA LEU A 334 -5.35 9.28 -23.33
C LEU A 334 -4.57 8.09 -23.91
N GLU A 335 -3.25 8.13 -23.78
CA GLU A 335 -2.34 7.09 -24.26
C GLU A 335 -2.50 5.79 -23.47
N ALA A 336 -2.65 5.88 -22.14
CA ALA A 336 -2.89 4.71 -21.30
C ALA A 336 -4.30 4.14 -21.50
N ALA A 337 -5.32 4.97 -21.75
CA ALA A 337 -6.67 4.51 -22.08
C ALA A 337 -6.64 3.57 -23.31
N GLU A 338 -5.93 3.97 -24.37
CA GLU A 338 -5.78 3.18 -25.58
C GLU A 338 -4.92 1.93 -25.35
N ARG A 339 -3.72 2.10 -24.78
CA ARG A 339 -2.74 1.01 -24.62
C ARG A 339 -3.13 -0.04 -23.58
N GLU A 340 -3.66 0.39 -22.44
CA GLU A 340 -3.90 -0.50 -21.30
C GLU A 340 -5.31 -1.10 -21.33
N TYR A 341 -6.32 -0.33 -21.78
CA TYR A 341 -7.73 -0.71 -21.73
C TYR A 341 -8.37 -0.95 -23.10
N GLY A 342 -7.66 -0.66 -24.21
CA GLY A 342 -8.21 -0.72 -25.56
C GLY A 342 -9.31 0.29 -25.81
N VAL A 343 -9.31 1.44 -25.11
CA VAL A 343 -10.35 2.47 -25.22
C VAL A 343 -9.77 3.72 -25.85
N VAL A 344 -10.31 4.10 -27.01
CA VAL A 344 -9.85 5.28 -27.74
C VAL A 344 -10.70 6.48 -27.34
N ILE A 345 -10.07 7.50 -26.78
CA ILE A 345 -10.72 8.77 -26.41
C ILE A 345 -10.01 9.89 -27.15
N ARG A 346 -10.78 10.84 -27.71
CA ARG A 346 -10.27 12.01 -28.43
C ARG A 346 -10.59 13.26 -27.63
N TYR A 347 -9.58 14.08 -27.37
CA TYR A 347 -9.76 15.42 -26.81
C TYR A 347 -9.89 16.43 -27.96
N GLN A 348 -11.00 17.17 -27.99
CA GLN A 348 -11.32 18.14 -29.05
C GLN A 348 -11.03 19.60 -28.67
N GLY A 349 -10.56 19.84 -27.44
CA GLY A 349 -10.16 21.17 -27.01
C GLY A 349 -8.77 21.58 -27.49
N ARG A 350 -8.39 22.82 -27.16
CA ARG A 350 -7.02 23.30 -27.40
C ARG A 350 -6.06 22.62 -26.42
N GLN A 351 -4.91 22.16 -26.89
CA GLN A 351 -3.94 21.44 -26.05
C GLN A 351 -3.43 22.29 -24.87
N GLU A 352 -3.25 23.58 -25.08
CA GLU A 352 -2.74 24.56 -24.10
C GLU A 352 -3.79 25.00 -23.06
N GLN A 353 -5.02 24.48 -23.15
CA GLN A 353 -6.09 24.89 -22.26
C GLN A 353 -5.86 24.32 -20.84
N LEU A 354 -5.75 25.21 -19.85
CA LEU A 354 -5.55 24.84 -18.44
C LEU A 354 -6.72 24.06 -17.85
N VAL A 355 -7.95 24.46 -18.20
CA VAL A 355 -9.18 23.77 -17.81
C VAL A 355 -9.68 22.97 -19.00
N ARG A 356 -9.82 21.65 -18.83
CA ARG A 356 -10.30 20.72 -19.85
C ARG A 356 -11.69 20.20 -19.46
N PRO A 357 -12.78 20.83 -19.93
CA PRO A 357 -14.12 20.40 -19.60
C PRO A 357 -14.42 18.96 -20.07
N PRO A 358 -15.21 18.17 -19.31
CA PRO A 358 -15.56 16.79 -19.67
C PRO A 358 -16.16 16.64 -21.07
N GLU A 359 -16.95 17.61 -21.53
CA GLU A 359 -17.64 17.60 -22.84
C GLU A 359 -16.68 17.63 -24.04
N LEU A 360 -15.41 17.98 -23.84
CA LEU A 360 -14.40 17.97 -24.90
C LEU A 360 -13.72 16.61 -25.08
N TYR A 361 -14.05 15.62 -24.25
CA TYR A 361 -13.56 14.25 -24.37
C TYR A 361 -14.63 13.38 -25.02
N GLN A 362 -14.33 12.82 -26.19
CA GLN A 362 -15.25 11.95 -26.92
C GLN A 362 -14.68 10.52 -27.01
N LEU A 363 -15.52 9.55 -26.65
CA LEU A 363 -15.23 8.13 -26.84
C LEU A 363 -15.38 7.77 -28.32
N ASP A 364 -14.36 7.19 -28.91
CA ASP A 364 -14.40 6.61 -30.26
C ASP A 364 -14.81 5.14 -30.15
N GLU A 365 -16.12 4.90 -30.24
CA GLU A 365 -16.71 3.56 -30.07
C GLU A 365 -16.22 2.57 -31.13
N ALA A 366 -16.06 3.02 -32.37
CA ALA A 366 -15.63 2.16 -33.48
C ALA A 366 -14.17 1.72 -33.30
N ALA A 367 -13.26 2.65 -32.97
CA ALA A 367 -11.87 2.32 -32.70
C ALA A 367 -11.72 1.48 -31.43
N THR A 368 -12.51 1.78 -30.39
CA THR A 368 -12.54 0.98 -29.14
C THR A 368 -13.01 -0.45 -29.41
N ALA A 369 -14.06 -0.65 -30.22
CA ALA A 369 -14.53 -1.98 -30.59
C ALA A 369 -13.49 -2.74 -31.41
N SER A 370 -12.78 -2.07 -32.31
CA SER A 370 -11.70 -2.65 -33.11
C SER A 370 -10.51 -3.11 -32.25
N LEU A 371 -10.11 -2.33 -31.23
CA LEU A 371 -9.01 -2.69 -30.34
C LEU A 371 -9.36 -3.80 -29.34
N ARG A 372 -10.65 -4.00 -29.04
CA ARG A 372 -11.13 -5.01 -28.09
C ARG A 372 -11.62 -6.31 -28.75
N ALA A 373 -11.76 -6.33 -30.07
CA ALA A 373 -12.02 -7.53 -30.86
C ALA A 373 -10.77 -8.40 -30.95
#